data_AF-N8ZUP2-F1
#
_entry.id   AF-N8ZUP2-F1
#
_cell.length_a   1.000
_cell.length_b   1.000
_cell.length_c   1.000
_cell.angle_alpha   90.00
_cell.angle_beta   90.00
_cell.angle_gamma   90.00
#
_symmetry.space_group_name_H-M   'P 1'
#
loop_
_entity.id
_entity.type
_entity.pdbx_description
1 polymer ?
#
loop_
_entity_poly.entity_id
_entity_poly.type
_entity_poly.pdbx_seq_one_letter_code
_entity_poly.pdbx_strand_id
1 'polypeptide(L)'
;MTKYIEREAFEAWFKTTGMYEALIEYIATHQPNLKSAFIKSGKSYRNTMVNTAWSSWQAAKAHEAKNHKDCAVFKETEFALLPKTITPEIEEILGMPCFKFIKAAQIYRLHGFDIQPKAEKEQAFFIFKILHLALLHGDKCFDVFEAETKEMVIAARDKNHE
;
A
#
# COMPACT_ATOMS: atom_id res chain seq x y z
N MET A 1 8.03 15.72 -22.55
CA MET A 1 9.04 16.08 -21.52
C MET A 1 9.20 14.97 -20.48
N THR A 2 8.11 14.40 -19.96
CA THR A 2 8.09 13.41 -18.86
C THR A 2 8.91 12.13 -19.10
N LYS A 3 8.86 11.54 -20.31
CA LYS A 3 9.65 10.34 -20.66
C LYS A 3 11.17 10.55 -20.60
N TYR A 4 11.63 11.80 -20.75
CA TYR A 4 13.05 12.12 -20.73
C TYR A 4 13.58 12.15 -19.29
N ILE A 5 12.80 12.74 -18.38
CA ILE A 5 13.09 12.79 -16.94
C ILE A 5 13.12 11.38 -16.35
N GLU A 6 12.16 10.53 -16.73
CA GLU A 6 12.09 9.15 -16.25
C GLU A 6 13.29 8.31 -16.71
N ARG A 7 13.75 8.52 -17.95
CA ARG A 7 14.94 7.85 -18.47
C ARG A 7 16.20 8.29 -17.74
N GLU A 8 16.36 9.59 -17.48
CA GLU A 8 17.51 10.11 -16.74
C GLU A 8 17.58 9.57 -15.30
N ALA A 9 16.42 9.49 -14.63
CA ALA A 9 16.33 8.91 -13.30
C ALA A 9 16.70 7.41 -13.29
N PHE A 10 16.21 6.64 -14.26
CA PHE A 10 16.60 5.23 -14.41
C PHE A 10 18.09 5.08 -14.68
N GLU A 11 18.68 5.88 -15.57
CA GLU A 11 20.10 5.79 -15.86
C GLU A 11 20.97 6.14 -14.65
N ALA A 12 20.56 7.15 -13.88
CA ALA A 12 21.23 7.51 -12.63
C ALA A 12 21.20 6.34 -11.63
N TRP A 13 20.03 5.72 -11.44
CA TRP A 13 19.87 4.55 -10.58
C TRP A 13 20.62 3.31 -11.10
N PHE A 14 20.49 2.99 -12.38
CA PHE A 14 21.08 1.77 -12.96
C PHE A 14 22.62 1.79 -12.82
N LYS A 15 23.23 2.96 -12.94
CA LYS A 15 24.68 3.15 -12.73
C LYS A 15 25.15 2.86 -11.31
N THR A 16 24.27 2.88 -10.30
CA THR A 16 24.61 2.53 -8.92
C THR A 16 24.41 1.05 -8.62
N THR A 17 23.99 0.24 -9.61
CA THR A 17 23.79 -1.20 -9.40
C THR A 17 25.10 -1.95 -9.59
N GLY A 18 25.35 -2.98 -8.76
CA GLY A 18 26.50 -3.86 -8.94
C GLY A 18 26.52 -4.57 -10.30
N MET A 19 25.36 -4.69 -10.95
CA MET A 19 25.25 -5.18 -12.33
C MET A 19 25.94 -4.25 -13.33
N TYR A 20 25.79 -2.93 -13.17
CA TYR A 20 26.47 -1.95 -14.02
C TYR A 20 27.97 -1.93 -13.76
N GLU A 21 28.40 -2.01 -12.50
CA GLU A 21 29.81 -2.04 -12.12
C GLU A 21 30.54 -3.28 -12.68
N ALA A 22 29.98 -4.48 -12.45
CA ALA A 22 30.54 -5.72 -12.96
C ALA A 22 30.62 -5.73 -14.51
N LEU A 23 29.67 -5.06 -15.17
CA LEU A 23 29.65 -4.93 -16.62
C LEU A 23 30.77 -4.01 -17.12
N ILE A 24 30.98 -2.86 -16.47
CA ILE A 24 32.07 -1.93 -16.81
C ILE A 24 33.43 -2.62 -16.62
N GLU A 25 33.58 -3.36 -15.52
CA GLU A 25 34.78 -4.15 -15.24
C GLU A 25 35.02 -5.25 -16.30
N TYR A 26 33.97 -5.98 -16.68
CA TYR A 26 34.05 -7.01 -17.71
C TYR A 26 34.48 -6.44 -19.07
N ILE A 27 33.90 -5.30 -19.48
CA ILE A 27 34.24 -4.62 -20.74
C ILE A 27 35.68 -4.12 -20.70
N ALA A 28 36.10 -3.50 -19.60
CA ALA A 28 37.48 -3.02 -19.44
C ALA A 28 38.50 -4.17 -19.54
N THR A 29 38.16 -5.33 -19.01
CA THR A 29 39.05 -6.50 -18.95
C THR A 29 39.12 -7.26 -20.27
N HIS A 30 37.98 -7.49 -20.93
CA HIS A 30 37.91 -8.41 -22.08
C HIS A 30 37.77 -7.70 -23.42
N GLN A 31 37.34 -6.45 -23.42
CA GLN A 31 36.99 -5.71 -24.63
C GLN A 31 37.41 -4.23 -24.56
N PRO A 32 38.70 -3.92 -24.28
CA PRO A 32 39.18 -2.56 -24.05
C PRO A 32 39.01 -1.63 -25.27
N ASN A 33 38.87 -2.20 -26.46
CA ASN A 33 38.70 -1.46 -27.72
C ASN A 33 37.23 -1.23 -28.11
N LEU A 34 36.26 -1.62 -27.27
CA LEU A 34 34.84 -1.50 -27.62
C LEU A 34 34.31 -0.06 -27.53
N LYS A 35 34.65 0.74 -28.54
CA LYS A 35 33.88 1.95 -28.91
C LYS A 35 32.44 1.60 -29.31
N SER A 36 32.14 0.37 -29.73
CA SER A 36 30.81 -0.08 -30.17
C SER A 36 29.82 -0.37 -29.04
N ALA A 37 30.27 -0.43 -27.78
CA ALA A 37 29.36 -0.44 -26.62
C ALA A 37 28.60 0.90 -26.50
N PHE A 38 29.09 1.96 -27.15
CA PHE A 38 28.51 3.29 -27.18
C PHE A 38 28.08 3.65 -28.60
N ILE A 39 26.77 3.61 -28.85
CA ILE A 39 26.17 4.13 -30.09
C ILE A 39 26.10 5.65 -29.98
N LYS A 40 26.84 6.36 -30.83
CA LYS A 40 26.74 7.82 -30.95
C LYS A 40 25.37 8.18 -31.53
N SER A 41 24.57 8.94 -30.79
CA SER A 41 23.28 9.48 -31.23
C SER A 41 23.29 11.00 -31.03
N GLY A 42 23.44 11.75 -32.12
CA GLY A 42 23.62 13.19 -32.07
C GLY A 42 24.92 13.61 -31.37
N LYS A 43 24.82 14.44 -30.32
CA LYS A 43 25.97 14.91 -29.52
C LYS A 43 26.33 13.99 -28.34
N SER A 44 25.61 12.89 -28.13
CA SER A 44 25.84 12.00 -26.98
C SER A 44 26.18 10.56 -27.40
N TYR A 45 26.93 9.89 -26.53
CA TYR A 45 27.21 8.47 -26.62
C TYR A 45 26.18 7.71 -25.78
N ARG A 46 25.43 6.79 -26.40
CA ARG A 46 24.42 5.96 -25.71
C ARG A 46 24.89 4.53 -25.62
N ASN A 47 24.90 3.97 -24.42
CA ASN A 47 25.34 2.60 -24.20
C ASN A 47 24.24 1.60 -24.63
N THR A 48 24.54 0.67 -25.54
CA THR A 48 23.57 -0.32 -26.06
C THR A 48 22.96 -1.15 -24.92
N MET A 49 23.73 -1.45 -23.88
CA MET A 49 23.24 -2.21 -22.72
C MET A 49 22.31 -1.39 -21.84
N VAL A 50 22.57 -0.10 -21.65
CA VAL A 50 21.64 0.80 -20.93
C VAL A 50 20.31 0.91 -21.68
N ASN A 51 20.35 0.86 -23.02
CA ASN A 51 19.12 0.78 -23.82
C ASN A 51 18.39 -0.55 -23.64
N THR A 52 19.10 -1.68 -23.66
CA THR A 52 18.49 -2.99 -23.41
C THR A 52 17.90 -3.08 -22.01
N ALA A 53 18.64 -2.65 -20.98
CA ALA A 53 18.19 -2.63 -19.59
C ALA A 53 16.94 -1.75 -19.42
N TRP A 54 16.92 -0.57 -20.05
CA TRP A 54 15.74 0.29 -20.05
C TRP A 54 14.53 -0.35 -20.74
N SER A 55 14.73 -0.96 -21.92
CA SER A 55 13.64 -1.63 -22.63
C SER A 55 13.05 -2.77 -21.80
N SER A 56 13.90 -3.57 -21.15
CA SER A 56 13.48 -4.62 -20.22
C SER A 56 12.75 -4.06 -18.99
N TRP A 57 13.24 -2.97 -18.42
CA TRP A 57 12.57 -2.28 -17.31
C TRP A 57 11.19 -1.74 -17.70
N GLN A 58 11.06 -1.13 -18.88
CA GLN A 58 9.77 -0.67 -19.40
C GLN A 58 8.80 -1.84 -19.64
N ALA A 59 9.29 -2.97 -20.14
CA ALA A 59 8.49 -4.18 -20.32
C ALA A 59 8.02 -4.76 -18.98
N ALA A 60 8.90 -4.81 -17.97
CA ALA A 60 8.55 -5.26 -16.61
C ALA A 60 7.52 -4.33 -15.97
N LYS A 61 7.71 -3.01 -16.04
CA LYS A 61 6.76 -2.01 -15.55
C LYS A 61 5.39 -2.12 -16.24
N ALA A 62 5.37 -2.36 -17.55
CA ALA A 62 4.14 -2.58 -18.29
C ALA A 62 3.46 -3.92 -17.92
N HIS A 63 4.23 -4.94 -17.57
CA HIS A 63 3.73 -6.23 -17.09
C HIS A 63 3.15 -6.10 -15.66
N GLU A 64 3.85 -5.41 -14.75
CA GLU A 64 3.34 -5.06 -13.42
C GLU A 64 2.05 -4.25 -13.53
N ALA A 65 1.98 -3.24 -14.39
CA ALA A 65 0.76 -2.45 -14.60
C ALA A 65 -0.41 -3.28 -15.16
N LYS A 66 -0.13 -4.35 -15.92
CA LYS A 66 -1.16 -5.28 -16.42
C LYS A 66 -1.63 -6.27 -15.35
N ASN A 67 -0.72 -6.72 -14.48
CA ASN A 67 -1.02 -7.68 -13.43
C ASN A 67 -1.55 -7.03 -12.14
N HIS A 68 -1.36 -5.72 -11.98
CA HIS A 68 -2.00 -4.90 -10.95
C HIS A 68 -3.45 -4.51 -11.28
N LYS A 69 -4.07 -5.05 -12.34
CA LYS A 69 -5.48 -4.81 -12.63
C LYS A 69 -6.44 -5.23 -11.51
N ASP A 70 -5.98 -6.11 -10.62
CA ASP A 70 -6.73 -6.56 -9.43
C ASP A 70 -6.23 -5.95 -8.11
N CYS A 71 -5.18 -5.11 -8.15
CA CYS A 71 -4.75 -4.33 -6.99
C CYS A 71 -5.42 -2.97 -7.07
N ALA A 72 -6.44 -2.77 -6.22
CA ALA A 72 -7.08 -1.47 -6.07
C ALA A 72 -6.02 -0.37 -5.85
N VAL A 73 -6.02 0.61 -6.75
CA VAL A 73 -5.22 1.84 -6.63
C VAL A 73 -5.97 2.76 -5.69
N PHE A 74 -5.61 2.73 -4.41
CA PHE A 74 -6.14 3.64 -3.40
C PHE A 74 -5.34 4.95 -3.42
N LYS A 75 -5.99 6.08 -3.15
CA LYS A 75 -5.29 7.38 -3.05
C LYS A 75 -4.47 7.40 -1.76
N GLU A 76 -3.28 8.00 -1.77
CA GLU A 76 -2.44 8.13 -0.57
C GLU A 76 -3.16 8.81 0.61
N THR A 77 -4.15 9.67 0.33
CA THR A 77 -5.02 10.32 1.33
C THR A 77 -6.05 9.40 1.99
N GLU A 78 -6.20 8.17 1.53
CA GLU A 78 -7.17 7.18 2.05
C GLU A 78 -6.54 6.22 3.07
N PHE A 79 -5.24 6.39 3.38
CA PHE A 79 -4.51 5.54 4.31
C PHE A 79 -4.26 6.22 5.66
N ALA A 80 -4.36 5.44 6.73
CA ALA A 80 -3.85 5.79 8.04
C ALA A 80 -2.58 4.99 8.33
N LEU A 81 -1.52 5.66 8.78
CA LEU A 81 -0.25 4.99 9.09
C LEU A 81 -0.31 4.35 10.48
N LEU A 82 -0.14 3.04 10.54
CA LEU A 82 0.03 2.33 11.80
C LEU A 82 1.41 2.66 12.42
N PRO A 83 1.48 2.98 13.73
CA PRO A 83 2.73 3.28 14.40
C PRO A 83 3.63 2.05 14.46
N LYS A 84 4.95 2.26 14.44
CA LYS A 84 5.96 1.18 14.55
C LYS A 84 6.02 0.55 15.94
N THR A 85 5.56 1.27 16.94
CA THR A 85 5.50 0.84 18.34
C THR A 85 4.04 0.78 18.75
N ILE A 86 3.64 -0.31 19.39
CA ILE A 86 2.28 -0.48 19.90
C ILE A 86 2.00 0.58 20.97
N THR A 87 0.88 1.29 20.84
CA THR A 87 0.40 2.21 21.88
C THR A 87 -0.53 1.44 22.83
N PRO A 88 -0.75 1.94 24.07
CA PRO A 88 -1.67 1.29 25.01
C PRO A 88 -3.07 1.02 24.43
N GLU A 89 -3.59 1.96 23.63
CA GLU A 89 -4.90 1.84 22.99
C GLU A 89 -4.90 0.73 21.93
N ILE A 90 -3.85 0.65 21.10
CA ILE A 90 -3.71 -0.41 20.09
C ILE A 90 -3.57 -1.78 20.78
N GLU A 91 -2.81 -1.86 21.87
CA GLU A 91 -2.68 -3.09 22.66
C GLU A 91 -4.03 -3.56 23.22
N GLU A 92 -4.81 -2.65 23.78
CA GLU A 92 -6.15 -2.96 24.27
C GLU A 92 -7.09 -3.45 23.15
N ILE A 93 -7.08 -2.76 22.00
CA ILE A 93 -7.91 -3.12 20.84
C ILE A 93 -7.56 -4.52 20.32
N LEU A 94 -6.28 -4.82 20.16
CA LEU A 94 -5.82 -6.11 19.66
C LEU A 94 -6.06 -7.25 20.67
N GLY A 95 -6.11 -6.93 21.96
CA GLY A 95 -6.44 -7.87 23.04
C GLY A 95 -7.93 -8.18 23.21
N MET A 96 -8.83 -7.52 22.46
CA MET A 96 -10.27 -7.67 22.67
C MET A 96 -10.79 -9.07 22.27
N PRO A 97 -11.47 -9.79 23.18
CA PRO A 97 -12.00 -11.10 22.86
C PRO A 97 -13.25 -11.00 21.96
N CYS A 98 -13.40 -11.96 21.05
CA CYS A 98 -14.45 -11.96 20.03
C CYS A 98 -15.89 -11.87 20.58
N PHE A 99 -16.15 -12.42 21.78
CA PHE A 99 -17.49 -12.41 22.38
C PHE A 99 -17.99 -11.02 22.78
N LYS A 100 -17.11 -10.00 22.87
CA LYS A 100 -17.52 -8.60 23.12
C LYS A 100 -18.33 -8.02 21.96
N PHE A 101 -18.18 -8.57 20.75
CA PHE A 101 -18.69 -7.96 19.53
C PHE A 101 -20.03 -8.49 19.04
N ILE A 102 -20.54 -9.59 19.60
CA ILE A 102 -21.76 -10.26 19.11
C ILE A 102 -22.97 -9.31 19.06
N LYS A 103 -23.23 -8.60 20.15
CA LYS A 103 -24.38 -7.67 20.23
C LYS A 103 -24.20 -6.46 19.32
N ALA A 104 -22.98 -5.91 19.26
CA ALA A 104 -22.67 -4.80 18.36
C ALA A 104 -22.82 -5.22 16.89
N ALA A 105 -22.35 -6.41 16.52
CA ALA A 105 -22.48 -6.96 15.17
C ALA A 105 -23.95 -7.08 14.74
N GLN A 106 -24.82 -7.51 15.65
CA GLN A 106 -26.26 -7.58 15.39
C GLN A 106 -26.85 -6.21 15.10
N ILE A 107 -26.53 -5.19 15.89
CA ILE A 107 -26.99 -3.81 15.68
C ILE A 107 -26.46 -3.28 14.34
N TYR A 108 -25.17 -3.44 14.06
CA TYR A 108 -24.56 -2.97 12.81
C TYR A 108 -25.18 -3.65 11.58
N ARG A 109 -25.48 -4.94 11.64
CA ARG A 109 -26.21 -5.62 10.56
C ARG A 109 -27.60 -5.00 10.29
N LEU A 110 -28.32 -4.58 11.34
CA LEU A 110 -29.61 -3.88 11.18
C LEU A 110 -29.46 -2.51 10.48
N HIS A 111 -28.27 -1.90 10.56
CA HIS A 111 -27.92 -0.68 9.85
C HIS A 111 -27.30 -0.92 8.47
N GLY A 112 -27.37 -2.16 7.96
CA GLY A 112 -26.96 -2.50 6.59
C GLY A 112 -25.47 -2.80 6.42
N PHE A 113 -24.71 -2.94 7.50
CA PHE A 113 -23.31 -3.37 7.41
C PHE A 113 -23.22 -4.87 7.06
N ASP A 114 -22.37 -5.20 6.08
CA ASP A 114 -22.07 -6.58 5.70
C ASP A 114 -21.08 -7.24 6.67
N ILE A 115 -21.62 -7.77 7.77
CA ILE A 115 -20.84 -8.47 8.81
C ILE A 115 -21.30 -9.92 8.88
N GLN A 116 -20.46 -10.85 8.41
CA GLN A 116 -20.75 -12.28 8.48
C GLN A 116 -20.94 -12.74 9.94
N PRO A 117 -21.96 -13.58 10.25
CA PRO A 117 -22.25 -14.06 11.61
C PRO A 117 -21.29 -15.18 12.03
N LYS A 118 -19.99 -14.86 12.05
CA LYS A 118 -18.90 -15.73 12.44
C LYS A 118 -17.99 -14.95 13.39
N ALA A 119 -17.65 -15.51 14.54
CA ALA A 119 -17.01 -14.78 15.63
C ALA A 119 -15.71 -14.06 15.20
N GLU A 120 -14.91 -14.72 14.37
CA GLU A 120 -13.66 -14.18 13.82
C GLU A 120 -13.91 -13.05 12.81
N LYS A 121 -15.02 -13.10 12.08
CA LYS A 121 -15.42 -12.06 11.11
C LYS A 121 -15.97 -10.82 11.83
N GLU A 122 -16.78 -11.04 12.86
CA GLU A 122 -17.26 -9.97 13.74
C GLU A 122 -16.08 -9.29 14.44
N GLN A 123 -15.18 -10.07 15.06
CA GLN A 123 -13.98 -9.53 15.69
C GLN A 123 -13.12 -8.75 14.69
N ALA A 124 -12.84 -9.29 13.50
CA ALA A 124 -12.03 -8.60 12.50
C ALA A 124 -12.64 -7.25 12.09
N PHE A 125 -13.96 -7.19 11.88
CA PHE A 125 -14.66 -5.95 11.55
C PHE A 125 -14.47 -4.89 12.64
N PHE A 126 -14.69 -5.25 13.91
CA PHE A 126 -14.61 -4.29 15.00
C PHE A 126 -13.18 -3.91 15.36
N ILE A 127 -12.22 -4.84 15.33
CA ILE A 127 -10.80 -4.51 15.50
C ILE A 127 -10.38 -3.52 14.43
N PHE A 128 -10.71 -3.77 13.16
CA PHE A 128 -10.37 -2.84 12.07
C PHE A 128 -11.00 -1.46 12.29
N LYS A 129 -12.28 -1.39 12.63
CA LYS A 129 -12.99 -0.13 12.88
C LYS A 129 -12.39 0.65 14.05
N ILE A 130 -12.19 0.01 15.20
CA ILE A 130 -11.69 0.69 16.41
C ILE A 130 -10.22 1.08 16.23
N LEU A 131 -9.42 0.24 15.54
CA LEU A 131 -8.04 0.58 15.20
C LEU A 131 -7.97 1.83 14.32
N HIS A 132 -8.86 1.96 13.33
CA HIS A 132 -8.96 3.18 12.53
C HIS A 132 -9.28 4.40 13.40
N LEU A 133 -10.23 4.28 14.33
CA LEU A 133 -10.56 5.35 15.28
C LEU A 133 -9.37 5.70 16.20
N ALA A 134 -8.58 4.72 16.64
CA ALA A 134 -7.37 4.96 17.41
C ALA A 134 -6.33 5.75 16.62
N LEU A 135 -6.19 5.49 15.31
CA LEU A 135 -5.30 6.25 14.45
C LEU A 135 -5.77 7.70 14.22
N LEU A 136 -7.07 7.96 14.25
CA LEU A 136 -7.64 9.30 14.03
C LEU A 136 -7.78 10.11 15.32
N HIS A 137 -8.10 9.47 16.44
CA HIS A 137 -8.54 10.12 17.68
C HIS A 137 -7.70 9.75 18.91
N GLY A 138 -6.74 8.83 18.78
CA GLY A 138 -5.87 8.41 19.89
C GLY A 138 -6.65 7.80 21.06
N ASP A 139 -6.44 8.36 22.25
CA ASP A 139 -7.04 7.96 23.52
C ASP A 139 -8.57 8.06 23.54
N LYS A 140 -9.16 8.89 22.66
CA LYS A 140 -10.61 9.09 22.56
C LYS A 140 -11.32 8.08 21.65
N CYS A 141 -10.62 7.10 21.10
CA CYS A 141 -11.20 6.17 20.13
C CYS A 141 -12.41 5.40 20.67
N PHE A 142 -12.39 5.03 21.96
CA PHE A 142 -13.51 4.33 22.60
C PHE A 142 -14.70 5.25 22.84
N ASP A 143 -14.49 6.51 23.23
CA ASP A 143 -15.57 7.49 23.38
C ASP A 143 -16.31 7.71 22.05
N VAL A 144 -15.54 7.84 20.95
CA VAL A 144 -16.11 7.99 19.61
C VAL A 144 -16.86 6.73 19.18
N PHE A 145 -16.27 5.56 19.40
CA PHE A 145 -16.91 4.29 19.08
C PHE A 145 -18.22 4.06 19.85
N GLU A 146 -18.23 4.41 21.14
CA GLU A 146 -19.43 4.30 21.98
C GLU A 146 -20.51 5.29 21.54
N ALA A 147 -20.15 6.53 21.24
CA ALA A 147 -21.08 7.54 20.74
C ALA A 147 -21.74 7.09 19.42
N GLU A 148 -20.95 6.65 18.43
CA GLU A 148 -21.49 6.14 17.16
C GLU A 148 -22.41 4.93 17.37
N THR A 149 -22.00 4.00 18.22
CA THR A 149 -22.79 2.79 18.48
C THR A 149 -24.09 3.13 19.21
N LYS A 150 -24.07 4.09 20.13
CA LYS A 150 -25.25 4.56 20.85
C LYS A 150 -26.26 5.23 19.92
N GLU A 151 -25.80 6.06 18.99
CA GLU A 151 -26.64 6.67 17.96
C GLU A 151 -27.32 5.60 17.09
N MET A 152 -26.59 4.56 16.68
CA MET A 152 -27.15 3.42 15.96
C MET A 152 -28.21 2.67 16.79
N VAL A 153 -27.97 2.46 18.08
CA VAL A 153 -28.96 1.79 18.96
C VAL A 153 -30.24 2.61 19.08
N ILE A 154 -30.14 3.93 19.23
CA ILE A 154 -31.30 4.83 19.30
C ILE A 154 -32.08 4.75 17.98
N ALA A 155 -31.40 4.92 16.84
CA ALA A 155 -32.04 4.83 15.53
C ALA A 155 -32.68 3.45 15.24
N ALA A 156 -32.11 2.37 15.77
CA ALA A 156 -32.70 1.03 15.65
C ALA A 156 -33.94 0.84 16.53
N ARG A 157 -34.04 1.53 17.66
CA ARG A 157 -35.24 1.50 18.52
C ARG A 157 -36.40 2.25 17.87
N ASP A 158 -36.15 3.43 17.31
CA ASP A 158 -37.19 4.26 16.72
C ASP A 158 -37.85 3.57 15.50
N LYS A 159 -37.07 2.85 14.67
CA LYS A 159 -37.58 2.05 13.55
C LYS A 159 -38.44 0.85 13.93
N ASN A 160 -38.38 0.37 15.17
CA ASN A 160 -39.21 -0.74 15.65
C ASN A 160 -40.53 -0.26 16.28
N HIS A 161 -40.73 1.06 16.37
CA HIS A 161 -41.93 1.69 16.93
C HIS A 161 -42.79 2.41 15.87
N GLU A 162 -42.38 2.36 14.59
CA GLU A 162 -43.18 2.70 13.40
C GLU A 162 -43.82 1.44 12.80
#